data_AF-A0A851LAT1-F1
#
_entry.id   AF-A0A851LAT1-F1
#
_cell.length_a   1.000
_cell.length_b   1.000
_cell.length_c   1.000
_cell.angle_alpha   90.00
_cell.angle_beta   90.00
_cell.angle_gamma   90.00
#
_symmetry.space_group_name_H-M   'P 1'
#
loop_
_entity.id
_entity.type
_entity.pdbx_description
1 polymer ?
#
loop_
_entity_poly.entity_id
_entity_poly.type
_entity_poly.pdbx_seq_one_letter_code
_entity_poly.pdbx_strand_id
1 'polypeptide(L)'
;MRAAWVLLAALAALSAYYVYLPLPGTMSDRWKLMLLDATFRAVQQTCHLIHYLRLSHHLVVINYLISTFDKLKSVSSEDINITDAVFDGVEVRVFEPPGKRDERLKRSVVYIHGGGWALASASMCLPVIKYNPGLVYRRVPEVCFPEQFHDALRATKHFLQPDILAEYSVDPSRIAISGDSAGGNLAAAVCQQLSKDEHLTIRPKLQALIYPVLQAFDFNTPSYQQNMNMPVLPRFVMINYWIDYFNGNYDLAHSLLINNHTALDVGQALSFRGRLNWTSLLPSSFKKNYKPVIQTTGKAEIIEEIPALLDVRAVPLLAENETLQLQPKTYILTCENDVLRDDGVMYAKRLENAGVEVTLDHFEDCFHGCMIFTIWPTDFSAGVQTRNSYIKWLDENL
;
A
#
# COMPACT_ATOMS: atom_id res chain seq x y z
N MET A 1 -38.89 32.79 -8.77
CA MET A 1 -37.59 33.40 -8.40
C MET A 1 -37.22 33.19 -6.93
N ARG A 2 -38.03 33.60 -5.94
CA ARG A 2 -37.70 33.40 -4.50
C ARG A 2 -37.51 31.94 -4.09
N ALA A 3 -38.38 31.04 -4.56
CA ALA A 3 -38.25 29.59 -4.30
C ALA A 3 -36.97 28.98 -4.89
N ALA A 4 -36.52 29.46 -6.06
CA ALA A 4 -35.28 28.98 -6.69
C ALA A 4 -34.04 29.37 -5.88
N TRP A 5 -34.01 30.59 -5.32
CA TRP A 5 -32.92 31.01 -4.42
C TRP A 5 -32.87 30.23 -3.12
N VAL A 6 -34.05 29.91 -2.54
CA VAL A 6 -34.13 29.07 -1.34
C VAL A 6 -33.62 27.65 -1.62
N LEU A 7 -34.02 27.06 -2.75
CA LEU A 7 -33.53 25.74 -3.17
C LEU A 7 -32.02 25.73 -3.43
N LEU A 8 -31.49 26.77 -4.10
CA LEU A 8 -30.06 26.89 -4.36
C LEU A 8 -29.26 27.03 -3.05
N ALA A 9 -29.74 27.85 -2.11
CA ALA A 9 -29.09 28.02 -0.81
C ALA A 9 -29.12 26.73 0.01
N ALA A 10 -30.24 26.00 0.01
CA ALA A 10 -30.35 24.70 0.66
C ALA A 10 -29.41 23.67 0.05
N LEU A 11 -29.33 23.60 -1.29
CA LEU A 11 -28.42 22.68 -1.99
C LEU A 11 -26.95 23.02 -1.72
N ALA A 12 -26.60 24.31 -1.67
CA ALA A 12 -25.24 24.75 -1.32
C ALA A 12 -24.88 24.38 0.12
N ALA A 13 -25.81 24.58 1.07
CA ALA A 13 -25.60 24.21 2.47
C ALA A 13 -25.44 22.70 2.65
N LEU A 14 -26.28 21.89 1.98
CA LEU A 14 -26.17 20.43 2.01
C LEU A 14 -24.88 19.94 1.37
N SER A 15 -24.47 20.52 0.24
CA SER A 15 -23.19 20.21 -0.41
C SER A 15 -22.00 20.56 0.49
N ALA A 16 -22.02 21.74 1.11
CA ALA A 16 -20.97 22.17 2.03
C ALA A 16 -20.90 21.24 3.27
N TYR A 17 -22.05 20.86 3.82
CA TYR A 17 -22.13 19.91 4.92
C TYR A 17 -21.59 18.53 4.53
N TYR A 18 -21.92 18.05 3.33
CA TYR A 18 -21.44 16.75 2.84
C TYR A 18 -19.93 16.73 2.60
N VAL A 19 -19.35 17.83 2.12
CA VAL A 19 -17.90 17.97 1.88
C VAL A 19 -17.13 18.18 3.18
N TYR A 20 -17.70 18.90 4.15
CA TYR A 20 -17.00 19.25 5.37
C TYR A 20 -16.69 18.01 6.23
N LEU A 21 -15.39 17.79 6.47
CA LEU A 21 -14.87 16.77 7.38
C LEU A 21 -13.78 17.42 8.26
N PRO A 22 -13.90 17.45 9.59
CA PRO A 22 -12.87 18.05 10.43
C PRO A 22 -11.55 17.28 10.33
N LEU A 23 -10.55 17.89 9.70
CA LEU A 23 -9.20 17.33 9.52
C LEU A 23 -8.18 17.97 10.47
N PRO A 24 -7.13 17.24 10.91
CA PRO A 24 -6.07 17.76 11.75
C PRO A 24 -5.45 19.05 11.20
N GLY A 25 -5.11 19.98 12.09
CA GLY A 25 -4.56 21.30 11.71
C GLY A 25 -3.19 21.24 11.02
N THR A 26 -2.46 20.14 11.19
CA THR A 26 -1.13 19.89 10.62
C THR A 26 -1.14 19.52 9.15
N MET A 27 -2.29 19.11 8.59
CA MET A 27 -2.36 18.64 7.20
C MET A 27 -2.29 19.78 6.19
N SER A 28 -1.51 19.55 5.14
CA SER A 28 -1.47 20.39 3.95
C SER A 28 -2.69 20.16 3.06
N ASP A 29 -3.12 21.18 2.30
CA ASP A 29 -4.19 21.07 1.28
C ASP A 29 -5.56 20.50 1.77
N ARG A 30 -5.93 20.75 3.04
CA ARG A 30 -7.13 20.15 3.69
C ARG A 30 -8.42 20.21 2.88
N TRP A 31 -8.70 21.35 2.24
CA TRP A 31 -9.91 21.52 1.45
C TRP A 31 -9.93 20.59 0.21
N LYS A 32 -8.77 20.33 -0.41
CA LYS A 32 -8.63 19.37 -1.50
C LYS A 32 -8.92 17.96 -0.99
N LEU A 33 -8.41 17.62 0.19
CA LEU A 33 -8.63 16.31 0.79
C LEU A 33 -10.09 16.08 1.19
N MET A 34 -10.76 17.10 1.74
CA MET A 34 -12.21 17.05 2.01
C MET A 34 -13.02 16.80 0.73
N LEU A 35 -12.66 17.46 -0.38
CA LEU A 35 -13.34 17.26 -1.67
C LEU A 35 -13.07 15.86 -2.25
N LEU A 36 -11.82 15.38 -2.15
CA LEU A 36 -11.43 14.04 -2.56
C LEU A 36 -12.19 12.98 -1.74
N ASP A 37 -12.26 13.14 -0.43
CA ASP A 37 -13.02 12.28 0.49
C ASP A 37 -14.51 12.24 0.12
N ALA A 38 -15.13 13.40 -0.07
CA ALA A 38 -16.53 13.48 -0.47
C ALA A 38 -16.81 12.74 -1.79
N THR A 39 -15.86 12.83 -2.73
CA THR A 39 -15.91 12.10 -4.01
C THR A 39 -15.81 10.59 -3.78
N PHE A 40 -14.84 10.14 -2.98
CA PHE A 40 -14.68 8.71 -2.65
C PHE A 40 -15.89 8.16 -1.91
N ARG A 41 -16.45 8.87 -0.93
CA ARG A 41 -17.69 8.47 -0.25
C ARG A 41 -18.86 8.35 -1.20
N ALA A 42 -19.02 9.29 -2.13
CA ALA A 42 -20.10 9.25 -3.12
C ALA A 42 -19.96 8.05 -4.07
N VAL A 43 -18.73 7.78 -4.53
CA VAL A 43 -18.42 6.61 -5.37
C VAL A 43 -18.69 5.32 -4.61
N GLN A 44 -18.18 5.18 -3.39
CA GLN A 44 -18.39 3.99 -2.56
C GLN A 44 -19.88 3.73 -2.28
N GLN A 45 -20.64 4.76 -1.90
CA GLN A 45 -22.09 4.63 -1.68
C GLN A 45 -22.82 4.18 -2.94
N THR A 46 -22.43 4.71 -4.09
CA THR A 46 -22.99 4.29 -5.39
C THR A 46 -22.64 2.84 -5.70
N CYS A 47 -21.40 2.42 -5.46
CA CYS A 47 -20.96 1.05 -5.72
C CYS A 47 -21.63 0.04 -4.77
N HIS A 48 -21.82 0.40 -3.49
CA HIS A 48 -22.59 -0.39 -2.54
C HIS A 48 -24.06 -0.51 -2.94
N LEU A 49 -24.67 0.56 -3.44
CA LEU A 49 -26.04 0.51 -3.96
C LEU A 49 -26.16 -0.45 -5.15
N ILE A 50 -25.23 -0.37 -6.12
CA ILE A 50 -25.19 -1.27 -7.28
C ILE A 50 -25.02 -2.73 -6.84
N HIS A 51 -24.17 -2.98 -5.84
CA HIS A 51 -23.97 -4.30 -5.26
C HIS A 51 -25.21 -4.82 -4.52
N TYR A 52 -25.85 -3.98 -3.70
CA TYR A 52 -27.08 -4.30 -2.99
C TYR A 52 -28.22 -4.68 -3.96
N LEU A 53 -28.31 -3.98 -5.09
CA LEU A 53 -29.24 -4.28 -6.18
C LEU A 53 -28.85 -5.52 -7.01
N ARG A 54 -27.75 -6.20 -6.66
CA ARG A 54 -27.20 -7.40 -7.34
C ARG A 54 -26.88 -7.17 -8.82
N LEU A 55 -26.55 -5.94 -9.20
CA LEU A 55 -26.23 -5.58 -10.58
C LEU A 55 -24.75 -5.88 -10.93
N SER A 56 -23.84 -5.72 -9.96
CA SER A 56 -22.41 -6.04 -10.11
C SER A 56 -21.73 -6.12 -8.73
N HIS A 57 -20.51 -6.65 -8.67
CA HIS A 57 -19.69 -6.60 -7.46
C HIS A 57 -19.14 -5.19 -7.23
N HIS A 58 -19.18 -4.68 -5.99
CA HIS A 58 -18.80 -3.29 -5.71
C HIS A 58 -17.36 -2.96 -6.15
N LEU A 59 -16.39 -3.88 -5.93
CA LEU A 59 -15.00 -3.69 -6.39
C LEU A 59 -14.88 -3.60 -7.91
N VAL A 60 -15.69 -4.35 -8.67
CA VAL A 60 -15.68 -4.30 -10.15
C VAL A 60 -16.12 -2.93 -10.63
N VAL A 61 -17.14 -2.34 -10.00
CA VAL A 61 -17.63 -1.00 -10.33
C VAL A 61 -16.60 0.07 -9.98
N ILE A 62 -16.01 0.00 -8.78
CA ILE A 62 -14.96 0.94 -8.36
C ILE A 62 -13.77 0.87 -9.33
N ASN A 63 -13.31 -0.34 -9.68
CA ASN A 63 -12.22 -0.53 -10.63
C ASN A 63 -12.53 0.02 -12.02
N TYR A 64 -13.75 -0.21 -12.50
CA TYR A 64 -14.20 0.34 -13.79
C TYR A 64 -14.15 1.86 -13.79
N LEU A 65 -14.65 2.51 -12.73
CA LEU A 65 -14.62 3.96 -12.59
C LEU A 65 -13.18 4.49 -12.55
N ILE A 66 -12.32 3.92 -11.70
CA ILE A 66 -10.91 4.30 -11.59
C ILE A 66 -10.20 4.16 -12.94
N SER A 67 -10.36 3.01 -13.60
CA SER A 67 -9.72 2.74 -14.90
C SER A 67 -10.22 3.68 -16.01
N THR A 68 -11.49 4.07 -15.97
CA THR A 68 -12.06 5.03 -16.91
C THR A 68 -11.48 6.43 -16.70
N PHE A 69 -11.35 6.86 -15.44
CA PHE A 69 -10.69 8.12 -15.10
C PHE A 69 -9.21 8.13 -15.49
N ASP A 70 -8.51 7.01 -15.34
CA ASP A 70 -7.10 6.87 -15.73
C ASP A 70 -6.91 6.96 -17.26
N LYS A 71 -7.74 6.25 -18.04
CA LYS A 71 -7.72 6.33 -19.51
C LYS A 71 -7.97 7.73 -20.04
N LEU A 72 -8.86 8.49 -19.40
CA LEU A 72 -9.14 9.89 -19.78
C LEU A 72 -7.96 10.83 -19.47
N LYS A 73 -7.08 10.45 -18.56
CA LYS A 73 -5.94 11.25 -18.11
C LYS A 73 -4.62 10.84 -18.74
N SER A 74 -4.56 9.77 -19.56
CA SER A 74 -3.30 9.19 -20.03
C SER A 74 -2.34 10.26 -20.53
N VAL A 75 -1.39 10.62 -19.66
CA VAL A 75 -0.37 11.60 -19.98
C VAL A 75 0.62 10.85 -20.84
N SER A 76 0.56 11.10 -22.15
CA SER A 76 1.68 10.87 -23.03
C SER A 76 2.83 11.73 -22.48
N SER A 77 3.70 11.17 -21.65
CA SER A 77 4.98 11.81 -21.39
C SER A 77 5.81 11.57 -22.65
N GLU A 78 6.06 12.63 -23.42
CA GLU A 78 6.83 12.58 -24.68
C GLU A 78 8.23 11.96 -24.52
N ASP A 79 8.70 11.80 -23.27
CA ASP A 79 10.05 11.37 -22.91
C ASP A 79 10.19 9.92 -22.45
N ILE A 80 9.13 9.14 -22.17
CA ILE A 80 9.26 7.76 -21.63
C ILE A 80 8.67 6.75 -22.62
N ASN A 81 9.48 5.75 -23.01
CA ASN A 81 8.99 4.62 -23.81
C ASN A 81 8.27 3.62 -22.88
N ILE A 82 7.02 3.31 -23.20
CA ILE A 82 6.19 2.40 -22.41
C ILE A 82 5.89 1.17 -23.25
N THR A 83 6.26 0.00 -22.74
CA THR A 83 6.01 -1.28 -23.41
C THR A 83 5.29 -2.24 -22.46
N ASP A 84 4.28 -2.93 -22.98
CA ASP A 84 3.64 -4.03 -22.28
C ASP A 84 4.41 -5.32 -22.62
N ALA A 85 4.72 -6.13 -21.60
CA ALA A 85 5.43 -7.40 -21.73
C ALA A 85 4.79 -8.48 -20.84
N VAL A 86 5.27 -9.72 -20.96
CA VAL A 86 4.81 -10.84 -20.13
C VAL A 86 6.01 -11.50 -19.48
N PHE A 87 6.11 -11.41 -18.16
CA PHE A 87 7.17 -12.01 -17.36
C PHE A 87 6.63 -13.26 -16.66
N ASP A 88 7.04 -14.44 -17.13
CA ASP A 88 6.61 -15.74 -16.59
C ASP A 88 5.07 -15.87 -16.43
N GLY A 89 4.35 -15.46 -17.47
CA GLY A 89 2.87 -15.49 -17.52
C GLY A 89 2.17 -14.35 -16.78
N VAL A 90 2.91 -13.38 -16.24
CA VAL A 90 2.37 -12.18 -15.58
C VAL A 90 2.51 -10.99 -16.52
N GLU A 91 1.43 -10.26 -16.76
CA GLU A 91 1.49 -9.01 -17.52
C GLU A 91 2.31 -7.97 -16.77
N VAL A 92 3.21 -7.27 -17.45
CA VAL A 92 4.03 -6.21 -16.85
C VAL A 92 4.10 -5.02 -17.77
N ARG A 93 4.36 -3.84 -17.19
CA ARG A 93 4.58 -2.62 -17.96
C ARG A 93 5.97 -2.09 -17.68
N VAL A 94 6.77 -2.01 -18.72
CA VAL A 94 8.14 -1.51 -18.66
C VAL A 94 8.13 -0.02 -19.05
N PHE A 95 8.84 0.81 -18.29
CA PHE A 95 8.83 2.28 -18.36
C PHE A 95 10.24 2.81 -18.58
N GLU A 96 10.68 2.85 -19.84
CA GLU A 96 12.05 3.16 -20.18
C GLU A 96 12.26 4.67 -20.37
N PRO A 97 12.97 5.35 -19.45
CA PRO A 97 13.33 6.74 -19.66
C PRO A 97 14.31 6.86 -20.85
N PRO A 98 14.40 8.04 -21.48
CA PRO A 98 15.33 8.25 -22.57
C PRO A 98 16.75 8.11 -22.02
N GLY A 99 17.59 7.33 -22.69
CA GLY A 99 18.94 7.04 -22.21
C GLY A 99 19.73 8.33 -21.97
N LYS A 100 20.40 8.44 -20.82
CA LYS A 100 21.47 9.43 -20.66
C LYS A 100 22.58 9.07 -21.66
N ARG A 101 23.10 10.05 -22.40
CA ARG A 101 24.05 9.84 -23.50
C ARG A 101 25.31 9.02 -23.14
N ASP A 102 25.63 8.91 -21.85
CA ASP A 102 26.85 8.26 -21.34
C ASP A 102 26.62 7.00 -20.46
N GLU A 103 25.37 6.58 -20.18
CA GLU A 103 25.10 5.36 -19.38
C GLU A 103 24.86 4.14 -20.28
N ARG A 104 25.81 3.20 -20.28
CA ARG A 104 25.69 1.92 -21.02
C ARG A 104 24.76 0.92 -20.31
N LEU A 105 24.70 0.95 -18.98
CA LEU A 105 23.78 0.15 -18.16
C LEU A 105 22.99 1.08 -17.22
N LYS A 106 21.72 0.74 -17.01
CA LYS A 106 20.74 1.53 -16.26
C LYS A 106 20.48 0.89 -14.90
N ARG A 107 20.16 1.69 -13.88
CA ARG A 107 19.51 1.19 -12.67
C ARG A 107 18.04 0.84 -12.92
N SER A 108 17.46 0.00 -12.05
CA SER A 108 16.06 -0.42 -12.18
C SER A 108 15.37 -0.54 -10.82
N VAL A 109 14.08 -0.21 -10.78
CA VAL A 109 13.17 -0.43 -9.66
C VAL A 109 12.01 -1.32 -10.11
N VAL A 110 11.92 -2.55 -9.61
CA VAL A 110 10.71 -3.36 -9.73
C VAL A 110 9.64 -2.75 -8.82
N TYR A 111 8.68 -2.03 -9.41
CA TYR A 111 7.65 -1.32 -8.68
C TYR A 111 6.34 -2.10 -8.63
N ILE A 112 5.80 -2.34 -7.45
CA ILE A 112 4.53 -3.03 -7.22
C ILE A 112 3.51 -2.01 -6.71
N HIS A 113 2.41 -1.83 -7.43
CA HIS A 113 1.43 -0.79 -7.12
C HIS A 113 0.55 -1.13 -5.91
N GLY A 114 0.09 -0.09 -5.20
CA GLY A 114 -0.93 -0.17 -4.15
C GLY A 114 -2.35 -0.39 -4.67
N GLY A 115 -3.34 -0.04 -3.83
CA GLY A 115 -4.77 -0.21 -4.15
C GLY A 115 -5.48 -1.33 -3.38
N GLY A 116 -4.97 -1.73 -2.21
CA GLY A 116 -5.63 -2.73 -1.37
C GLY A 116 -5.79 -4.10 -2.03
N TRP A 117 -4.84 -4.50 -2.89
CA TRP A 117 -4.84 -5.74 -3.70
C TRP A 117 -6.04 -5.90 -4.65
N ALA A 118 -6.91 -4.90 -4.72
CA ALA A 118 -8.16 -4.90 -5.45
C ALA A 118 -8.19 -3.80 -6.52
N LEU A 119 -7.58 -2.65 -6.25
CA LEU A 119 -7.69 -1.43 -7.04
C LEU A 119 -6.38 -1.01 -7.70
N ALA A 120 -6.47 0.04 -8.53
CA ALA A 120 -5.36 0.69 -9.24
C ALA A 120 -4.65 -0.19 -10.29
N SER A 121 -3.84 0.44 -11.14
CA SER A 121 -3.06 -0.20 -12.21
C SER A 121 -1.67 0.42 -12.30
N ALA A 122 -0.73 -0.25 -12.97
CA ALA A 122 0.62 0.28 -13.17
C ALA A 122 0.65 1.66 -13.87
N SER A 123 -0.35 1.99 -14.70
CA SER A 123 -0.49 3.32 -15.31
C SER A 123 -0.69 4.44 -14.30
N MET A 124 -1.38 4.19 -13.19
CA MET A 124 -1.59 5.21 -12.15
C MET A 124 -0.31 5.56 -11.38
N CYS A 125 0.73 4.73 -11.50
CA CYS A 125 2.04 4.93 -10.84
C CYS A 125 3.05 5.65 -11.75
N LEU A 126 2.68 6.02 -12.98
CA LEU A 126 3.51 6.78 -13.93
C LEU A 126 4.24 7.99 -13.33
N PRO A 127 3.62 8.87 -12.52
CA PRO A 127 4.34 10.00 -11.93
C PRO A 127 5.41 9.62 -10.90
N VAL A 128 5.40 8.38 -10.40
CA VAL A 128 6.36 7.83 -9.43
C VAL A 128 7.46 7.03 -10.16
N ILE A 129 7.09 6.35 -11.25
CA ILE A 129 7.96 5.45 -12.01
C ILE A 129 8.67 6.24 -13.13
N LYS A 130 9.79 6.88 -12.82
CA LYS A 130 10.78 7.31 -13.83
C LYS A 130 11.83 6.24 -14.15
N TYR A 131 11.79 5.09 -13.46
CA TYR A 131 12.82 4.06 -13.51
C TYR A 131 12.20 2.64 -13.43
N ASN A 132 11.99 2.01 -14.60
CA ASN A 132 11.75 0.58 -14.93
C ASN A 132 11.85 -0.50 -13.84
N PRO A 133 11.12 -1.65 -13.90
CA PRO A 133 9.80 -1.93 -14.49
C PRO A 133 8.64 -1.78 -13.48
N GLY A 134 7.44 -1.43 -13.94
CA GLY A 134 6.23 -1.41 -13.12
C GLY A 134 5.42 -2.68 -13.30
N LEU A 135 5.24 -3.43 -12.22
CA LEU A 135 4.55 -4.71 -12.23
C LEU A 135 3.02 -4.54 -12.25
N VAL A 136 2.33 -5.33 -13.09
CA VAL A 136 0.87 -5.47 -13.08
C VAL A 136 0.53 -6.86 -12.55
N TYR A 137 0.06 -6.97 -11.31
CA TYR A 137 -0.38 -8.25 -10.75
C TYR A 137 -1.91 -8.38 -10.86
N ARG A 138 -2.43 -9.63 -10.93
CA ARG A 138 -3.88 -9.89 -10.93
C ARG A 138 -4.50 -9.41 -9.61
N ARG A 139 -5.77 -9.02 -9.58
CA ARG A 139 -6.40 -8.35 -8.42
C ARG A 139 -7.67 -9.05 -7.93
N VAL A 140 -8.12 -8.69 -6.73
CA VAL A 140 -9.46 -9.06 -6.26
C VAL A 140 -10.52 -8.39 -7.15
N PRO A 141 -11.63 -9.06 -7.51
CA PRO A 141 -12.05 -10.41 -7.10
C PRO A 141 -11.62 -11.54 -8.05
N GLU A 142 -10.81 -11.26 -9.06
CA GLU A 142 -10.38 -12.26 -10.05
C GLU A 142 -9.48 -13.32 -9.42
N VAL A 143 -8.60 -12.89 -8.51
CA VAL A 143 -7.76 -13.75 -7.70
C VAL A 143 -7.69 -13.23 -6.26
N CYS A 144 -7.39 -14.12 -5.32
CA CYS A 144 -7.15 -13.81 -3.91
C CYS A 144 -5.81 -14.40 -3.48
N PHE A 145 -5.32 -14.00 -2.30
CA PHE A 145 -4.07 -14.52 -1.75
C PHE A 145 -4.07 -16.06 -1.78
N PRO A 146 -2.98 -16.72 -2.23
CA PRO A 146 -1.64 -16.17 -2.47
C PRO A 146 -1.34 -15.77 -3.93
N GLU A 147 -2.32 -15.72 -4.83
CA GLU A 147 -2.05 -15.54 -6.27
C GLU A 147 -1.39 -14.20 -6.60
N GLN A 148 -1.80 -13.10 -5.96
CA GLN A 148 -1.15 -11.79 -6.17
C GLN A 148 0.32 -11.81 -5.74
N PHE A 149 0.62 -12.48 -4.62
CA PHE A 149 1.99 -12.70 -4.17
C PHE A 149 2.78 -13.57 -5.15
N HIS A 150 2.18 -14.63 -5.70
CA HIS A 150 2.82 -15.47 -6.69
C HIS A 150 3.11 -14.73 -8.00
N ASP A 151 2.22 -13.86 -8.45
CA ASP A 151 2.46 -13.00 -9.61
C ASP A 151 3.63 -12.05 -9.35
N ALA A 152 3.61 -11.37 -8.19
CA ALA A 152 4.69 -10.49 -7.76
C ALA A 152 6.05 -11.18 -7.73
N LEU A 153 6.08 -12.38 -7.15
CA LEU A 153 7.30 -13.18 -7.04
C LEU A 153 7.80 -13.68 -8.41
N ARG A 154 6.93 -14.29 -9.22
CA ARG A 154 7.31 -14.85 -10.53
C ARG A 154 7.87 -13.79 -11.45
N ALA A 155 7.17 -12.68 -11.60
CA ALA A 155 7.60 -11.61 -12.48
C ALA A 155 8.88 -10.94 -12.00
N THR A 156 9.06 -10.79 -10.69
CA THR A 156 10.33 -10.30 -10.12
C THR A 156 11.47 -11.29 -10.39
N LYS A 157 11.28 -12.59 -10.17
CA LYS A 157 12.29 -13.62 -10.45
C LYS A 157 12.65 -13.70 -11.93
N HIS A 158 11.67 -13.54 -12.81
CA HIS A 158 11.88 -13.47 -14.25
C HIS A 158 12.69 -12.25 -14.63
N PHE A 159 12.34 -11.07 -14.11
CA PHE A 159 13.08 -9.84 -14.35
C PHE A 159 14.55 -9.92 -13.88
N LEU A 160 14.81 -10.60 -12.76
CA LEU A 160 16.16 -10.77 -12.21
C LEU A 160 17.04 -11.76 -12.99
N GLN A 161 16.53 -12.40 -14.05
CA GLN A 161 17.36 -13.30 -14.87
C GLN A 161 18.41 -12.53 -15.68
N PRO A 162 19.66 -13.02 -15.80
CA PRO A 162 20.75 -12.29 -16.47
C PRO A 162 20.46 -11.88 -17.91
N ASP A 163 19.75 -12.71 -18.66
CA ASP A 163 19.34 -12.46 -20.05
C ASP A 163 18.27 -11.36 -20.13
N ILE A 164 17.30 -11.37 -19.23
CA ILE A 164 16.27 -10.31 -19.14
C ILE A 164 16.88 -8.97 -18.74
N LEU A 165 17.80 -8.95 -17.77
CA LEU A 165 18.52 -7.72 -17.43
C LEU A 165 19.36 -7.19 -18.59
N ALA A 166 19.99 -8.09 -19.37
CA ALA A 166 20.75 -7.70 -20.55
C ALA A 166 19.85 -7.10 -21.65
N GLU A 167 18.65 -7.66 -21.88
CA GLU A 167 17.65 -7.13 -22.80
C GLU A 167 17.29 -5.67 -22.48
N TYR A 168 17.05 -5.37 -21.20
CA TYR A 168 16.72 -4.02 -20.73
C TYR A 168 17.93 -3.13 -20.41
N SER A 169 19.15 -3.63 -20.66
CA SER A 169 20.41 -2.95 -20.32
C SER A 169 20.48 -2.52 -18.86
N VAL A 170 20.03 -3.37 -17.94
CA VAL A 170 20.01 -3.12 -16.49
C VAL A 170 21.29 -3.63 -15.84
N ASP A 171 21.87 -2.83 -14.95
CA ASP A 171 22.99 -3.23 -14.09
C ASP A 171 22.49 -4.15 -12.97
N PRO A 172 22.95 -5.42 -12.90
CA PRO A 172 22.54 -6.37 -11.86
C PRO A 172 22.85 -5.91 -10.42
N SER A 173 23.78 -4.97 -10.25
CA SER A 173 24.13 -4.39 -8.95
C SER A 173 23.29 -3.18 -8.55
N ARG A 174 22.43 -2.66 -9.45
CA ARG A 174 21.62 -1.44 -9.24
C ARG A 174 20.12 -1.72 -9.41
N ILE A 175 19.63 -2.75 -8.73
CA ILE A 175 18.21 -3.13 -8.74
C ILE A 175 17.58 -2.87 -7.36
N ALA A 176 16.42 -2.24 -7.34
CA ALA A 176 15.58 -2.12 -6.15
C ALA A 176 14.24 -2.84 -6.37
N ILE A 177 13.62 -3.28 -5.29
CA ILE A 177 12.17 -3.57 -5.26
C ILE A 177 11.48 -2.44 -4.50
N SER A 178 10.33 -2.01 -4.99
CA SER A 178 9.57 -0.93 -4.36
C SER A 178 8.08 -1.19 -4.45
N GLY A 179 7.31 -0.60 -3.55
CA GLY A 179 5.87 -0.56 -3.67
C GLY A 179 5.20 0.32 -2.65
N ASP A 180 3.98 0.74 -2.96
CA ASP A 180 3.17 1.61 -2.12
C ASP A 180 1.97 0.88 -1.52
N SER A 181 1.62 1.14 -0.26
CA SER A 181 0.45 0.54 0.40
C SER A 181 0.45 -1.00 0.32
N ALA A 182 -0.57 -1.61 -0.28
CA ALA A 182 -0.64 -3.04 -0.60
C ALA A 182 0.48 -3.53 -1.55
N GLY A 183 1.01 -2.66 -2.41
CA GLY A 183 2.22 -2.96 -3.19
C GLY A 183 3.48 -2.97 -2.34
N GLY A 184 3.54 -2.13 -1.30
CA GLY A 184 4.58 -2.18 -0.27
C GLY A 184 4.53 -3.47 0.56
N ASN A 185 3.34 -4.00 0.80
CA ASN A 185 3.15 -5.34 1.37
C ASN A 185 3.82 -6.42 0.49
N LEU A 186 3.44 -6.46 -0.80
CA LEU A 186 3.96 -7.42 -1.75
C LEU A 186 5.47 -7.26 -1.95
N ALA A 187 5.99 -6.03 -2.03
CA ALA A 187 7.41 -5.75 -2.13
C ALA A 187 8.18 -6.33 -0.95
N ALA A 188 7.71 -6.10 0.29
CA ALA A 188 8.32 -6.69 1.47
C ALA A 188 8.25 -8.23 1.47
N ALA A 189 7.10 -8.81 1.15
CA ALA A 189 6.91 -10.26 1.09
C ALA A 189 7.82 -10.92 0.04
N VAL A 190 7.89 -10.34 -1.16
CA VAL A 190 8.74 -10.82 -2.25
C VAL A 190 10.21 -10.72 -1.85
N CYS A 191 10.65 -9.60 -1.26
CA CYS A 191 12.03 -9.44 -0.80
C CYS A 191 12.41 -10.52 0.24
N GLN A 192 11.52 -10.82 1.18
CA GLN A 192 11.69 -11.90 2.16
C GLN A 192 11.74 -13.30 1.54
N GLN A 193 11.01 -13.53 0.44
CA GLN A 193 11.04 -14.81 -0.25
C GLN A 193 12.30 -14.96 -1.12
N LEU A 194 12.72 -13.90 -1.81
CA LEU A 194 13.93 -13.89 -2.63
C LEU A 194 15.20 -14.05 -1.78
N SER A 195 15.22 -13.51 -0.56
CA SER A 195 16.37 -13.63 0.34
C SER A 195 16.61 -15.07 0.82
N LYS A 196 15.59 -15.94 0.76
CA LYS A 196 15.66 -17.37 1.09
C LYS A 196 15.94 -18.26 -0.12
N ASP A 197 15.90 -17.71 -1.33
CA ASP A 197 16.12 -18.49 -2.54
C ASP A 197 17.63 -18.61 -2.82
N GLU A 198 18.19 -19.79 -2.54
CA GLU A 198 19.60 -20.10 -2.76
C GLU A 198 19.97 -20.19 -4.25
N HIS A 199 18.99 -20.43 -5.14
CA HIS A 199 19.21 -20.52 -6.58
C HIS A 199 19.28 -19.16 -7.27
N LEU A 200 18.86 -18.10 -6.57
CA LEU A 200 18.87 -16.75 -7.11
C LEU A 200 20.29 -16.16 -7.07
N THR A 201 20.84 -15.85 -8.25
CA THR A 201 22.19 -15.30 -8.40
C THR A 201 22.23 -13.78 -8.27
N ILE A 202 21.18 -13.09 -8.73
CA ILE A 202 21.05 -11.63 -8.70
C ILE A 202 19.92 -11.26 -7.74
N ARG A 203 20.21 -10.39 -6.78
CA ARG A 203 19.26 -9.96 -5.74
C ARG A 203 19.08 -8.45 -5.77
N PRO A 204 17.89 -7.92 -5.39
CA PRO A 204 17.71 -6.49 -5.21
C PRO A 204 18.72 -5.95 -4.18
N LYS A 205 19.42 -4.87 -4.54
CA LYS A 205 20.32 -4.13 -3.65
C LYS A 205 19.54 -3.34 -2.60
N LEU A 206 18.34 -2.86 -2.96
CA LEU A 206 17.49 -2.02 -2.11
C LEU A 206 16.04 -2.53 -2.06
N GLN A 207 15.38 -2.21 -0.96
CA GLN A 207 13.94 -2.30 -0.76
C GLN A 207 13.39 -0.91 -0.42
N ALA A 208 12.33 -0.45 -1.08
CA ALA A 208 11.67 0.82 -0.74
C ALA A 208 10.16 0.64 -0.52
N LEU A 209 9.70 0.89 0.70
CA LEU A 209 8.34 0.60 1.12
C LEU A 209 7.61 1.90 1.46
N ILE A 210 6.55 2.21 0.74
CA ILE A 210 5.91 3.51 0.80
C ILE A 210 4.56 3.34 1.49
N TYR A 211 4.42 3.89 2.71
CA TYR A 211 3.28 3.72 3.63
C TYR A 211 2.70 2.28 3.61
N PRO A 212 3.55 1.26 3.85
CA PRO A 212 3.22 -0.13 3.51
C PRO A 212 2.20 -0.74 4.47
N VAL A 213 1.32 -1.61 3.95
CA VAL A 213 0.49 -2.50 4.77
C VAL A 213 1.35 -3.70 5.17
N LEU A 214 1.54 -3.99 6.46
CA LEU A 214 2.45 -5.08 6.85
C LEU A 214 1.89 -6.02 7.92
N GLN A 215 0.78 -5.69 8.57
CA GLN A 215 0.14 -6.59 9.52
C GLN A 215 -1.40 -6.62 9.50
N ALA A 216 -1.95 -7.78 9.83
CA ALA A 216 -3.38 -8.04 10.04
C ALA A 216 -3.66 -8.59 11.46
N PHE A 217 -2.72 -8.40 12.39
CA PHE A 217 -2.71 -8.97 13.73
C PHE A 217 -3.41 -8.05 14.76
N ASP A 218 -3.20 -6.75 14.66
CA ASP A 218 -3.71 -5.73 15.58
C ASP A 218 -4.27 -4.53 14.79
N PHE A 219 -5.59 -4.45 14.70
CA PHE A 219 -6.31 -3.31 14.08
C PHE A 219 -6.59 -2.17 15.08
N ASN A 220 -5.91 -2.19 16.23
CA ASN A 220 -6.06 -1.25 17.31
C ASN A 220 -4.71 -0.72 17.78
N THR A 221 -3.64 -0.74 16.96
CA THR A 221 -2.42 0.03 17.26
C THR A 221 -2.74 1.53 17.36
N PRO A 222 -1.87 2.35 17.98
CA PRO A 222 -2.11 3.78 18.13
C PRO A 222 -2.56 4.51 16.85
N SER A 223 -1.90 4.26 15.72
CA SER A 223 -2.24 4.87 14.42
C SER A 223 -3.61 4.42 13.90
N TYR A 224 -3.95 3.12 14.00
CA TYR A 224 -5.29 2.63 13.65
C TYR A 224 -6.40 3.30 14.47
N GLN A 225 -6.15 3.68 15.73
CA GLN A 225 -7.10 4.46 16.53
C GLN A 225 -7.09 5.95 16.19
N GLN A 226 -5.92 6.58 16.14
CA GLN A 226 -5.76 8.01 15.90
C GLN A 226 -6.33 8.42 14.54
N ASN A 227 -6.13 7.58 13.52
CA ASN A 227 -6.46 7.85 12.14
C ASN A 227 -7.69 7.08 11.64
N MET A 228 -8.53 6.55 12.55
CA MET A 228 -9.60 5.60 12.20
C MET A 228 -10.59 6.10 11.13
N ASN A 229 -10.76 7.41 11.00
CA ASN A 229 -11.68 8.08 10.08
C ASN A 229 -10.95 8.95 9.04
N MET A 230 -9.63 8.78 8.88
CA MET A 230 -8.89 9.57 7.91
C MET A 230 -9.36 9.24 6.48
N PRO A 231 -9.49 10.26 5.60
CA PRO A 231 -9.77 10.05 4.18
C PRO A 231 -8.81 9.08 3.50
N VAL A 232 -9.24 8.55 2.36
CA VAL A 232 -8.53 7.54 1.54
C VAL A 232 -8.49 6.17 2.19
N LEU A 233 -8.03 6.07 3.44
CA LEU A 233 -7.92 4.79 4.15
C LEU A 233 -8.44 4.86 5.60
N PRO A 234 -9.78 4.89 5.79
CA PRO A 234 -10.36 4.64 7.11
C PRO A 234 -10.04 3.22 7.59
N ARG A 235 -9.98 3.04 8.91
CA ARG A 235 -9.66 1.74 9.53
C ARG A 235 -10.57 0.61 9.06
N PHE A 236 -11.88 0.86 8.96
CA PHE A 236 -12.83 -0.17 8.53
C PHE A 236 -12.61 -0.59 7.08
N VAL A 237 -12.19 0.35 6.21
CA VAL A 237 -11.88 0.06 4.80
C VAL A 237 -10.64 -0.84 4.72
N MET A 238 -9.63 -0.61 5.55
CA MET A 238 -8.45 -1.48 5.60
C MET A 238 -8.82 -2.90 6.03
N ILE A 239 -9.70 -3.08 7.02
CA ILE A 239 -10.19 -4.41 7.42
C ILE A 239 -10.91 -5.10 6.26
N ASN A 240 -11.76 -4.37 5.53
CA ASN A 240 -12.43 -4.93 4.35
C ASN A 240 -11.44 -5.35 3.27
N TYR A 241 -10.37 -4.57 3.00
CA TYR A 241 -9.33 -4.99 2.06
C TYR A 241 -8.62 -6.26 2.51
N TRP A 242 -8.37 -6.47 3.80
CA TRP A 242 -7.82 -7.74 4.29
C TRP A 242 -8.78 -8.92 4.08
N ILE A 243 -10.08 -8.71 4.36
CA ILE A 243 -11.11 -9.73 4.11
C ILE A 243 -11.15 -10.10 2.62
N ASP A 244 -11.23 -9.08 1.76
CA ASP A 244 -11.22 -9.25 0.31
C ASP A 244 -9.96 -9.98 -0.18
N TYR A 245 -8.79 -9.59 0.32
CA TYR A 245 -7.52 -10.18 -0.06
C TYR A 245 -7.46 -11.68 0.25
N PHE A 246 -8.13 -12.12 1.31
CA PHE A 246 -8.20 -13.51 1.73
C PHE A 246 -9.45 -14.26 1.27
N ASN A 247 -10.31 -13.65 0.45
CA ASN A 247 -11.63 -14.19 0.10
C ASN A 247 -12.48 -14.54 1.34
N GLY A 248 -12.35 -13.75 2.40
CA GLY A 248 -13.03 -13.95 3.68
C GLY A 248 -14.48 -13.47 3.66
N ASN A 249 -15.24 -13.86 4.69
CA ASN A 249 -16.59 -13.36 4.90
C ASN A 249 -16.59 -12.00 5.63
N TYR A 250 -17.34 -11.03 5.11
CA TYR A 250 -17.55 -9.72 5.74
C TYR A 250 -18.19 -9.78 7.13
N ASP A 251 -18.88 -10.86 7.49
CA ASP A 251 -19.37 -11.08 8.86
C ASP A 251 -18.23 -11.07 9.90
N LEU A 252 -16.99 -11.33 9.47
CA LEU A 252 -15.80 -11.27 10.30
C LEU A 252 -15.31 -9.84 10.57
N ALA A 253 -15.75 -8.83 9.80
CA ALA A 253 -15.23 -7.46 9.88
C ALA A 253 -15.30 -6.87 11.29
N HIS A 254 -16.42 -7.05 11.99
CA HIS A 254 -16.55 -6.59 13.37
C HIS A 254 -15.62 -7.36 14.32
N SER A 255 -15.46 -8.67 14.12
CA SER A 255 -14.60 -9.51 14.95
C SER A 255 -13.12 -9.15 14.76
N LEU A 256 -12.69 -8.89 13.52
CA LEU A 256 -11.34 -8.40 13.22
C LEU A 256 -11.11 -7.01 13.82
N LEU A 257 -12.09 -6.09 13.70
CA LEU A 257 -12.01 -4.73 14.23
C LEU A 257 -11.70 -4.69 15.73
N ILE A 258 -12.22 -5.64 16.50
CA ILE A 258 -12.00 -5.72 17.94
C ILE A 258 -10.83 -6.64 18.33
N ASN A 259 -10.05 -7.15 17.36
CA ASN A 259 -8.96 -8.12 17.54
C ASN A 259 -9.39 -9.44 18.18
N ASN A 260 -10.56 -9.96 17.81
CA ASN A 260 -11.07 -11.22 18.38
C ASN A 260 -10.19 -12.42 17.96
N HIS A 261 -9.61 -12.38 16.76
CA HIS A 261 -8.72 -13.40 16.20
C HIS A 261 -7.33 -13.43 16.85
N THR A 262 -6.96 -12.38 17.60
CA THR A 262 -5.67 -12.29 18.30
C THR A 262 -5.84 -11.99 19.79
N ALA A 263 -7.02 -12.25 20.35
CA ALA A 263 -7.27 -12.14 21.81
C ALA A 263 -6.36 -13.07 22.61
N LEU A 264 -6.09 -12.77 23.88
CA LEU A 264 -5.01 -13.39 24.68
C LEU A 264 -5.07 -14.93 24.78
N ASP A 265 -6.26 -15.52 24.76
CA ASP A 265 -6.50 -16.97 24.82
C ASP A 265 -6.43 -17.69 23.46
N VAL A 266 -6.30 -16.95 22.35
CA VAL A 266 -6.12 -17.54 21.02
C VAL A 266 -4.69 -18.06 20.88
N GLY A 267 -4.55 -19.38 21.00
CA GLY A 267 -3.27 -20.09 21.03
C GLY A 267 -2.43 -19.92 19.77
N GLN A 268 -3.07 -19.91 18.60
CA GLN A 268 -2.44 -19.77 17.28
C GLN A 268 -1.69 -18.44 17.14
N ALA A 269 -2.13 -17.39 17.84
CA ALA A 269 -1.53 -16.07 17.80
C ALA A 269 -0.32 -15.92 18.76
N LEU A 270 -0.13 -16.85 19.71
CA LEU A 270 0.84 -16.70 20.80
C LEU A 270 2.28 -16.53 20.31
N SER A 271 2.72 -17.35 19.35
CA SER A 271 4.09 -17.31 18.79
C SER A 271 4.42 -16.00 18.08
N PHE A 272 3.39 -15.27 17.63
CA PHE A 272 3.55 -14.03 16.88
C PHE A 272 3.45 -12.78 17.76
N ARG A 273 2.81 -12.81 18.94
CA ARG A 273 2.61 -11.60 19.76
C ARG A 273 3.87 -10.78 20.01
N GLY A 274 4.97 -11.44 20.37
CA GLY A 274 6.25 -10.77 20.65
C GLY A 274 6.79 -9.99 19.45
N ARG A 275 6.47 -10.43 18.24
CA ARG A 275 6.91 -9.85 16.96
C ARG A 275 6.16 -8.57 16.57
N LEU A 276 5.00 -8.31 17.15
CA LEU A 276 4.18 -7.13 16.88
C LEU A 276 3.87 -6.34 18.15
N ASN A 277 4.74 -6.46 19.16
CA ASN A 277 4.58 -5.69 20.38
C ASN A 277 4.88 -4.20 20.11
N TRP A 278 3.87 -3.47 19.63
CA TRP A 278 3.98 -2.05 19.30
C TRP A 278 4.37 -1.21 20.53
N THR A 279 4.10 -1.68 21.74
CA THR A 279 4.51 -0.97 22.97
C THR A 279 6.04 -0.88 23.10
N SER A 280 6.80 -1.84 22.56
CA SER A 280 8.26 -1.80 22.51
C SER A 280 8.79 -1.28 21.17
N LEU A 281 8.05 -1.48 20.08
CA LEU A 281 8.51 -1.13 18.74
C LEU A 281 8.26 0.32 18.34
N LEU A 282 7.25 0.98 18.93
CA LEU A 282 6.94 2.38 18.62
C LEU A 282 7.63 3.34 19.61
N PRO A 283 8.05 4.53 19.15
CA PRO A 283 8.50 5.60 20.04
C PRO A 283 7.33 6.14 20.89
N SER A 284 7.63 6.74 22.05
CA SER A 284 6.60 7.29 22.96
C SER A 284 5.77 8.40 22.32
N SER A 285 6.34 9.15 21.36
CA SER A 285 5.64 10.20 20.61
C SER A 285 4.46 9.69 19.78
N PHE A 286 4.45 8.40 19.40
CA PHE A 286 3.42 7.82 18.53
C PHE A 286 2.25 7.22 19.34
N LYS A 287 2.45 7.02 20.66
CA LYS A 287 1.48 6.39 21.58
C LYS A 287 0.51 7.39 22.22
N LYS A 288 0.49 8.64 21.74
CA LYS A 288 -0.32 9.73 22.31
C LYS A 288 -1.81 9.39 22.26
N ASN A 289 -2.55 9.71 23.32
CA ASN A 289 -4.01 9.55 23.40
C ASN A 289 -4.52 8.13 23.11
N TYR A 290 -3.66 7.11 23.22
CA TYR A 290 -4.01 5.72 22.99
C TYR A 290 -4.97 5.21 24.05
N LYS A 291 -6.01 4.48 23.63
CA LYS A 291 -6.94 3.81 24.53
C LYS A 291 -6.73 2.30 24.42
N PRO A 292 -6.30 1.61 25.49
CA PRO A 292 -6.10 0.18 25.45
C PRO A 292 -7.34 -0.60 25.03
N VAL A 293 -7.19 -1.44 24.01
CA VAL A 293 -8.17 -2.45 23.62
C VAL A 293 -7.54 -3.81 23.90
N ILE A 294 -8.02 -4.49 24.95
CA ILE A 294 -7.52 -5.80 25.36
C ILE A 294 -8.68 -6.77 25.33
N GLN A 295 -8.61 -7.74 24.43
CA GLN A 295 -9.51 -8.88 24.42
C GLN A 295 -8.86 -10.05 25.18
N THR A 296 -9.49 -10.46 26.27
CA THR A 296 -9.06 -11.65 27.01
C THR A 296 -9.54 -12.94 26.37
N THR A 297 -10.72 -12.88 25.73
CA THR A 297 -11.39 -14.05 25.14
C THR A 297 -11.68 -13.79 23.67
N GLY A 298 -11.17 -14.71 22.84
CA GLY A 298 -11.15 -14.63 21.39
C GLY A 298 -12.07 -15.61 20.67
N LYS A 299 -11.95 -15.61 19.34
CA LYS A 299 -12.51 -16.61 18.44
C LYS A 299 -11.38 -17.21 17.61
N ALA A 300 -10.88 -18.36 18.04
CA ALA A 300 -9.81 -19.07 17.33
C ALA A 300 -10.25 -19.51 15.93
N GLU A 301 -11.55 -19.73 15.74
CA GLU A 301 -12.18 -20.13 14.48
C GLU A 301 -11.91 -19.12 13.35
N ILE A 302 -11.66 -17.84 13.68
CA ILE A 302 -11.34 -16.82 12.68
C ILE A 302 -9.98 -17.10 12.01
N ILE A 303 -8.99 -17.57 12.78
CA ILE A 303 -7.70 -17.99 12.21
C ILE A 303 -7.85 -19.31 11.46
N GLU A 304 -8.75 -20.20 11.89
CA GLU A 304 -9.02 -21.45 11.18
C GLU A 304 -9.70 -21.19 9.83
N GLU A 305 -10.62 -20.24 9.77
CA GLU A 305 -11.28 -19.79 8.53
C GLU A 305 -10.32 -19.02 7.63
N ILE A 306 -9.45 -18.18 8.19
CA ILE A 306 -8.47 -17.38 7.45
C ILE A 306 -7.06 -17.56 8.04
N PRO A 307 -6.38 -18.70 7.78
CA PRO A 307 -5.01 -18.94 8.27
C PRO A 307 -4.01 -17.91 7.76
N ALA A 308 -4.30 -17.31 6.60
CA ALA A 308 -3.46 -16.28 5.97
C ALA A 308 -3.29 -15.01 6.82
N LEU A 309 -4.14 -14.77 7.83
CA LEU A 309 -3.95 -13.71 8.84
C LEU A 309 -2.63 -13.86 9.61
N LEU A 310 -2.04 -15.06 9.62
CA LEU A 310 -0.75 -15.36 10.24
C LEU A 310 0.32 -15.85 9.25
N ASP A 311 0.05 -15.77 7.94
CA ASP A 311 1.01 -16.17 6.91
C ASP A 311 1.96 -15.01 6.60
N VAL A 312 3.26 -15.24 6.80
CA VAL A 312 4.32 -14.23 6.56
C VAL A 312 4.35 -13.68 5.13
N ARG A 313 3.83 -14.42 4.15
CA ARG A 313 3.73 -13.97 2.74
C ARG A 313 2.63 -12.93 2.54
N ALA A 314 1.61 -12.93 3.39
CA ALA A 314 0.59 -11.90 3.43
C ALA A 314 0.89 -10.81 4.46
N VAL A 315 1.57 -11.18 5.55
CA VAL A 315 1.76 -10.36 6.75
C VAL A 315 3.27 -10.25 7.04
N PRO A 316 4.06 -9.51 6.22
CA PRO A 316 5.52 -9.55 6.28
C PRO A 316 6.12 -9.09 7.59
N LEU A 317 5.37 -8.30 8.40
CA LEU A 317 5.80 -7.93 9.74
C LEU A 317 5.93 -9.16 10.66
N LEU A 318 5.31 -10.30 10.36
CA LEU A 318 5.43 -11.54 11.16
C LEU A 318 6.75 -12.29 10.97
N ALA A 319 7.56 -11.90 9.99
CA ALA A 319 8.77 -12.64 9.62
C ALA A 319 9.73 -12.87 10.80
N GLU A 320 10.42 -14.00 10.76
CA GLU A 320 11.46 -14.34 11.74
C GLU A 320 12.68 -13.42 11.62
N ASN A 321 13.42 -13.26 12.71
CA ASN A 321 14.63 -12.42 12.72
C ASN A 321 15.67 -12.90 11.68
N GLU A 322 15.78 -14.22 11.50
CA GLU A 322 16.67 -14.85 10.52
C GLU A 322 16.30 -14.50 9.08
N THR A 323 15.03 -14.17 8.82
CA THR A 323 14.58 -13.66 7.52
C THR A 323 14.84 -12.16 7.40
N LEU A 324 14.60 -11.40 8.48
CA LEU A 324 14.78 -9.95 8.50
C LEU A 324 16.24 -9.54 8.30
N GLN A 325 17.20 -10.24 8.93
CA GLN A 325 18.64 -9.96 8.78
C GLN A 325 19.15 -10.10 7.33
N LEU A 326 18.42 -10.82 6.48
CA LEU A 326 18.77 -11.05 5.08
C LEU A 326 18.16 -10.00 4.14
N GLN A 327 17.39 -9.04 4.65
CA GLN A 327 16.78 -8.01 3.82
C GLN A 327 17.82 -6.98 3.35
N PRO A 328 17.65 -6.43 2.13
CA PRO A 328 18.53 -5.39 1.64
C PRO A 328 18.37 -4.09 2.43
N LYS A 329 19.28 -3.13 2.19
CA LYS A 329 19.13 -1.76 2.68
C LYS A 329 17.74 -1.23 2.33
N THR A 330 17.03 -0.75 3.35
CA THR A 330 15.60 -0.51 3.26
C THR A 330 15.27 0.96 3.47
N TYR A 331 14.47 1.52 2.57
CA TYR A 331 13.77 2.78 2.75
C TYR A 331 12.32 2.51 3.18
N ILE A 332 11.84 3.21 4.20
CA ILE A 332 10.44 3.19 4.59
C ILE A 332 9.94 4.63 4.68
N LEU A 333 8.86 4.93 3.97
CA LEU A 333 8.14 6.19 4.09
C LEU A 333 6.86 5.97 4.88
N THR A 334 6.59 6.79 5.88
CA THR A 334 5.33 6.77 6.64
C THR A 334 4.69 8.15 6.69
N CYS A 335 3.38 8.19 6.93
CA CYS A 335 2.61 9.41 7.05
C CYS A 335 1.94 9.46 8.43
N GLU A 336 1.92 10.62 9.09
CA GLU A 336 1.33 10.75 10.41
C GLU A 336 -0.18 10.49 10.40
N ASN A 337 -0.86 10.94 9.34
CA ASN A 337 -2.31 10.82 9.21
C ASN A 337 -2.70 9.57 8.40
N ASP A 338 -2.20 8.41 8.82
CA ASP A 338 -2.39 7.10 8.19
C ASP A 338 -2.60 6.01 9.26
N VAL A 339 -3.58 5.12 9.06
CA VAL A 339 -3.79 3.95 9.93
C VAL A 339 -2.63 2.95 9.86
N LEU A 340 -1.86 2.95 8.78
CA LEU A 340 -0.71 2.08 8.56
C LEU A 340 0.62 2.67 9.05
N ARG A 341 0.61 3.87 9.65
CA ARG A 341 1.85 4.51 10.15
C ARG A 341 2.66 3.55 11.02
N ASP A 342 1.98 2.90 11.97
CA ASP A 342 2.67 2.04 12.92
C ASP A 342 3.16 0.73 12.27
N ASP A 343 2.52 0.23 11.21
CA ASP A 343 3.00 -0.94 10.44
C ASP A 343 4.42 -0.68 9.92
N GLY A 344 4.62 0.45 9.24
CA GLY A 344 5.91 0.85 8.69
C GLY A 344 6.96 1.12 9.77
N VAL A 345 6.61 1.82 10.85
CA VAL A 345 7.55 2.13 11.95
C VAL A 345 7.95 0.88 12.73
N MET A 346 7.00 -0.04 12.99
CA MET A 346 7.33 -1.32 13.61
C MET A 346 8.26 -2.15 12.74
N TYR A 347 8.02 -2.20 11.42
CA TYR A 347 8.88 -2.95 10.51
C TYR A 347 10.28 -2.35 10.42
N ALA A 348 10.38 -1.02 10.32
CA ALA A 348 11.66 -0.29 10.38
C ALA A 348 12.45 -0.69 11.63
N LYS A 349 11.80 -0.63 12.80
CA LYS A 349 12.44 -0.95 14.07
C LYS A 349 12.92 -2.40 14.14
N ARG A 350 12.15 -3.32 13.57
CA ARG A 350 12.52 -4.74 13.54
C ARG A 350 13.67 -5.04 12.58
N LEU A 351 13.69 -4.40 11.42
CA LEU A 351 14.82 -4.47 10.48
C LEU A 351 16.10 -3.91 11.11
N GLU A 352 16.03 -2.75 11.76
CA GLU A 352 17.17 -2.17 12.50
C GLU A 352 17.68 -3.13 13.59
N ASN A 353 16.78 -3.70 14.38
CA ASN A 353 17.15 -4.66 15.44
C ASN A 353 17.77 -5.95 14.86
N ALA A 354 17.43 -6.31 13.62
CA ALA A 354 18.02 -7.42 12.88
C ALA A 354 19.35 -7.07 12.18
N GLY A 355 19.83 -5.82 12.30
CA GLY A 355 21.09 -5.36 11.73
C GLY A 355 21.00 -4.82 10.29
N VAL A 356 19.78 -4.61 9.76
CA VAL A 356 19.56 -4.04 8.43
C VAL A 356 19.72 -2.52 8.48
N GLU A 357 20.38 -1.94 7.48
CA GLU A 357 20.43 -0.49 7.31
C GLU A 357 19.05 0.03 6.85
N VAL A 358 18.42 0.87 7.67
CA VAL A 358 17.08 1.42 7.42
C VAL A 358 17.14 2.94 7.37
N THR A 359 16.49 3.52 6.37
CA THR A 359 16.10 4.94 6.35
C THR A 359 14.59 5.02 6.53
N LEU A 360 14.14 5.63 7.64
CA LEU A 360 12.72 5.87 7.91
C LEU A 360 12.42 7.37 7.75
N ASP A 361 11.71 7.72 6.68
CA ASP A 361 11.17 9.06 6.48
C ASP A 361 9.73 9.12 7.00
N HIS A 362 9.50 9.97 8.00
CA HIS A 362 8.18 10.20 8.57
C HIS A 362 7.67 11.59 8.24
N PHE A 363 6.51 11.68 7.59
CA PHE A 363 5.89 12.93 7.17
C PHE A 363 4.68 13.30 8.04
N GLU A 364 4.83 14.35 8.84
CA GLU A 364 3.84 14.82 9.84
C GLU A 364 2.55 15.42 9.25
N ASP A 365 2.60 15.91 8.01
CA ASP A 365 1.49 16.58 7.32
C ASP A 365 0.86 15.75 6.18
N CYS A 366 1.37 14.54 5.96
CA CYS A 366 0.93 13.63 4.90
C CYS A 366 -0.17 12.67 5.37
N PHE A 367 -0.81 12.02 4.39
CA PHE A 367 -1.84 11.00 4.55
C PHE A 367 -1.61 9.82 3.61
N HIS A 368 -2.31 8.71 3.86
CA HIS A 368 -2.20 7.50 3.06
C HIS A 368 -2.42 7.75 1.55
N GLY A 369 -1.55 7.20 0.71
CA GLY A 369 -1.67 7.33 -0.75
C GLY A 369 -1.34 8.72 -1.30
N CYS A 370 -0.84 9.66 -0.50
CA CYS A 370 -0.57 11.01 -0.98
C CYS A 370 0.35 11.05 -2.22
N MET A 371 1.30 10.12 -2.34
CA MET A 371 2.29 10.06 -3.42
C MET A 371 1.68 9.80 -4.81
N ILE A 372 0.49 9.20 -4.92
CA ILE A 372 -0.19 9.04 -6.21
C ILE A 372 -0.94 10.30 -6.66
N PHE A 373 -1.18 11.22 -5.73
CA PHE A 373 -1.90 12.47 -5.98
C PHE A 373 -0.92 13.62 -6.27
N THR A 374 -0.22 13.55 -7.41
CA THR A 374 0.70 14.61 -7.87
C THR A 374 0.29 15.28 -9.17
N ILE A 375 -0.89 14.96 -9.71
CA ILE A 375 -1.38 15.47 -10.99
C ILE A 375 -2.77 16.07 -10.76
N TRP A 376 -3.06 17.16 -11.48
CA TRP A 376 -4.37 17.81 -11.47
C TRP A 376 -5.51 16.81 -11.72
N PRO A 377 -6.66 16.92 -11.04
CA PRO A 377 -7.05 17.94 -10.06
C PRO A 377 -6.62 17.64 -8.61
N THR A 378 -5.81 16.61 -8.41
CA THR A 378 -5.36 16.13 -7.09
C THR A 378 -3.86 16.39 -6.94
N ASP A 379 -3.39 17.60 -7.20
CA ASP A 379 -1.99 17.99 -7.05
C ASP A 379 -1.69 18.38 -5.59
N PHE A 380 -1.49 17.38 -4.73
CA PHE A 380 -1.20 17.62 -3.33
C PHE A 380 0.29 17.93 -3.12
N SER A 381 0.56 18.97 -2.34
CA SER A 381 1.93 19.26 -1.85
C SER A 381 2.53 18.04 -1.12
N ALA A 382 1.70 17.36 -0.31
CA ALA A 382 2.01 16.09 0.34
C ALA A 382 2.48 15.00 -0.65
N GLY A 383 1.86 14.90 -1.82
CA GLY A 383 2.27 13.95 -2.86
C GLY A 383 3.60 14.32 -3.51
N VAL A 384 3.81 15.60 -3.79
CA VAL A 384 5.05 16.09 -4.40
C VAL A 384 6.25 15.89 -3.45
N GLN A 385 6.11 16.23 -2.17
CA GLN A 385 7.22 16.11 -1.21
C GLN A 385 7.61 14.65 -0.95
N THR A 386 6.64 13.75 -0.80
CA THR A 386 6.90 12.32 -0.54
C THR A 386 7.57 11.67 -1.74
N ARG A 387 7.06 11.94 -2.95
CA ARG A 387 7.69 11.51 -4.20
C ARG A 387 9.11 12.03 -4.33
N ASN A 388 9.36 13.31 -4.05
CA ASN A 388 10.69 13.90 -4.17
C ASN A 388 11.68 13.28 -3.17
N SER A 389 11.25 12.99 -1.93
CA SER A 389 12.10 12.31 -0.94
C SER A 389 12.47 10.89 -1.39
N TYR A 390 11.47 10.14 -1.86
CA TYR A 390 11.66 8.80 -2.39
C TYR A 390 12.64 8.78 -3.57
N ILE A 391 12.46 9.66 -4.56
CA ILE A 391 13.35 9.76 -5.72
C ILE A 391 14.76 10.15 -5.29
N LYS A 392 14.90 11.14 -4.39
CA LYS A 392 16.20 11.57 -3.87
C LYS A 392 16.93 10.41 -3.19
N TRP A 393 16.23 9.64 -2.35
CA TRP A 393 16.83 8.49 -1.68
C TRP A 393 17.30 7.43 -2.68
N LEU A 394 16.50 7.15 -3.72
CA LEU A 394 16.94 6.26 -4.80
C LEU A 394 18.16 6.82 -5.56
N ASP A 395 18.22 8.11 -5.82
CA ASP A 395 19.38 8.77 -6.45
C ASP A 395 20.68 8.62 -5.66
N GLU A 396 20.59 8.62 -4.33
CA GLU A 396 21.74 8.51 -3.45
C GLU A 396 22.20 7.05 -3.23
N ASN A 397 21.30 6.07 -3.37
CA ASN A 397 21.55 4.69 -2.95
C ASN A 397 21.57 3.65 -4.09
N LEU A 398 20.89 3.94 -5.21
CA LEU A 398 20.72 3.03 -6.34
C LEU A 398 21.54 3.45 -7.53
#